data_AF-A0A948AX17-F1
#
_entry.id   AF-A0A948AX17-F1
#
_cell.length_a   1.000
_cell.length_b   1.000
_cell.length_c   1.000
_cell.angle_alpha   90.00
_cell.angle_beta   90.00
_cell.angle_gamma   90.00
#
_symmetry.space_group_name_H-M   'P 1'
#
loop_
_entity.id
_entity.type
_entity.pdbx_description
1 polymer ?
#
loop_
_entity_poly.entity_id
_entity_poly.type
_entity_poly.pdbx_seq_one_letter_code
_entity_poly.pdbx_strand_id
1 'polypeptide(L)'
;MHETSFVSELKRAVQIVLFNEQEMNHLAGDKGKTKYGLYIIITGALLVLLSNMAFLSGFVFIGSSLFMALKQVLIMIIGIYLTSLIAQKVFKGHGTHDGFFRVAAYGSILAWLGALQPFLMRIFGIFGGAFGLFSLIVGIWSLILMYVIIKTVHKLASGGALGTMAIMIGISIIIGMLLGYGKGGYGYMNKSYDFATPFGEATVDVLDEDSFEMNIPGEDGMGNVRMEDGTMTITGPDGETMTITIPER
;
A
#
# COMPACT_ATOMS: atom_id res chain seq x y z
N MET A 1 -6.72 16.10 -37.46
CA MET A 1 -6.70 15.47 -36.13
C MET A 1 -5.45 15.95 -35.42
N HIS A 2 -5.56 16.78 -34.40
CA HIS A 2 -4.39 17.12 -33.59
C HIS A 2 -4.01 15.87 -32.77
N GLU A 3 -2.82 15.33 -33.01
CA GLU A 3 -2.24 14.33 -32.11
C GLU A 3 -2.23 14.89 -30.70
N THR A 4 -3.04 14.30 -29.83
CA THR A 4 -3.03 14.62 -28.41
C THR A 4 -1.79 13.96 -27.83
N SER A 5 -0.72 14.74 -27.74
CA SER A 5 0.53 14.32 -27.11
C SER A 5 0.27 13.97 -25.64
N PHE A 6 0.91 12.92 -25.15
CA PHE A 6 0.84 12.50 -23.75
C PHE A 6 1.17 13.64 -22.77
N VAL A 7 2.08 14.55 -23.16
CA VAL A 7 2.44 15.74 -22.37
C VAL A 7 1.23 16.66 -22.16
N SER A 8 0.36 16.80 -23.17
CA SER A 8 -0.88 17.59 -23.04
C SER A 8 -1.86 16.97 -22.06
N GLU A 9 -1.91 15.64 -21.98
CA GLU A 9 -2.75 14.91 -21.03
C GLU A 9 -2.21 15.01 -19.61
N LEU A 10 -0.89 14.98 -19.43
CA LEU A 10 -0.26 15.25 -18.14
C LEU A 10 -0.56 16.67 -17.64
N LYS A 11 -0.50 17.66 -18.54
CA LYS A 11 -0.86 19.05 -18.18
C LYS A 11 -2.31 19.14 -17.70
N ARG A 12 -3.24 18.46 -18.37
CA ARG A 12 -4.64 18.37 -17.92
C ARG A 12 -4.74 17.68 -16.57
N ALA A 13 -4.02 16.57 -16.35
CA ALA A 13 -4.01 15.88 -15.06
C ALA A 13 -3.53 16.79 -13.92
N VAL A 14 -2.49 17.59 -14.15
CA VAL A 14 -2.03 18.62 -13.19
C VAL A 14 -3.12 19.68 -12.95
N GLN A 15 -3.83 20.13 -13.99
CA GLN A 15 -4.96 21.05 -13.82
C GLN A 15 -6.09 20.46 -12.97
N ILE A 16 -6.38 19.15 -13.12
CA ILE A 16 -7.33 18.45 -12.24
C ILE A 16 -6.85 18.48 -10.79
N VAL A 17 -5.57 18.17 -10.53
CA VAL A 17 -4.97 18.20 -9.19
C VAL A 17 -4.96 19.60 -8.56
N LEU A 18 -4.91 20.64 -9.39
CA LEU A 18 -5.05 22.05 -8.99
C LEU A 18 -6.51 22.53 -8.93
N PHE A 19 -7.47 21.60 -8.88
CA PHE A 19 -8.91 21.86 -8.71
C PHE A 19 -9.56 22.68 -9.84
N ASN A 20 -9.07 22.57 -11.08
CA ASN A 20 -9.70 23.25 -12.21
C ASN A 20 -11.04 22.57 -12.58
N GLU A 21 -12.15 23.09 -12.04
CA GLU A 21 -13.49 22.55 -12.27
C GLU A 21 -13.93 22.60 -13.75
N GLN A 22 -13.44 23.57 -14.53
CA GLN A 22 -13.76 23.67 -15.95
C GLN A 22 -13.16 22.49 -16.73
N GLU A 23 -11.90 22.16 -16.45
CA GLU A 23 -11.24 21.01 -17.07
C GLU A 23 -11.86 19.69 -16.59
N MET A 24 -12.25 19.59 -15.31
CA MET A 24 -12.98 18.42 -14.80
C MET A 24 -14.29 18.18 -15.58
N ASN A 25 -15.09 19.22 -15.77
CA ASN A 25 -16.35 19.12 -16.52
C ASN A 25 -16.13 18.79 -17.99
N HIS A 26 -15.11 19.39 -18.62
CA HIS A 26 -14.74 19.07 -20.00
C HIS A 26 -14.35 17.60 -20.14
N LEU A 27 -13.48 17.11 -19.26
CA LEU A 27 -12.96 15.75 -19.30
C LEU A 27 -14.03 14.69 -18.97
N ALA A 28 -14.96 15.01 -18.06
CA ALA A 28 -16.10 14.14 -17.77
C ALA A 28 -16.97 13.88 -19.02
N GLY A 29 -17.08 14.87 -19.93
CA GLY A 29 -17.82 14.74 -21.18
C GLY A 29 -17.08 14.00 -22.31
N ASP A 30 -15.74 13.97 -22.30
CA ASP A 30 -14.95 13.48 -23.43
C ASP A 30 -14.68 11.97 -23.37
N LYS A 31 -15.46 11.19 -24.15
CA LYS A 31 -15.34 9.72 -24.24
C LYS A 31 -13.94 9.24 -24.63
N GLY A 32 -13.24 10.01 -25.46
CA GLY A 32 -11.91 9.66 -25.96
C GLY A 32 -10.82 9.71 -24.90
N LYS A 33 -11.08 10.30 -23.73
CA LYS A 33 -10.09 10.49 -22.65
C LYS A 33 -9.98 9.34 -21.67
N THR A 34 -10.92 8.40 -21.69
CA THR A 34 -10.91 7.22 -20.81
C THR A 34 -9.58 6.44 -20.89
N LYS A 35 -9.05 6.24 -22.11
CA LYS A 35 -7.78 5.53 -22.34
C LYS A 35 -6.58 6.21 -21.68
N TYR A 36 -6.55 7.55 -21.70
CA TYR A 36 -5.45 8.32 -21.12
C TYR A 36 -5.53 8.34 -19.59
N GLY A 37 -6.73 8.37 -19.02
CA GLY A 37 -6.92 8.16 -17.59
C GLY A 37 -6.41 6.79 -17.14
N LEU A 38 -6.69 5.74 -17.92
CA LEU A 38 -6.17 4.40 -17.66
C LEU A 38 -4.63 4.35 -17.77
N TYR A 39 -4.04 5.02 -18.76
CA TYR A 39 -2.58 5.16 -18.85
C TYR A 39 -2.03 5.83 -17.60
N ILE A 40 -2.60 6.93 -17.10
CA ILE A 40 -2.13 7.60 -15.88
C ILE A 40 -2.12 6.63 -14.67
N ILE A 41 -3.18 5.84 -14.49
CA ILE A 41 -3.26 4.83 -13.43
C ILE A 41 -2.17 3.77 -13.60
N ILE A 42 -2.04 3.19 -14.80
CA ILE A 42 -1.08 2.11 -15.08
C ILE A 42 0.35 2.62 -14.91
N THR A 43 0.69 3.79 -15.45
CA THR A 43 2.03 4.36 -15.32
C THR A 43 2.36 4.64 -13.85
N GLY A 44 1.38 5.10 -13.06
CA GLY A 44 1.56 5.28 -11.60
C GLY A 44 1.91 3.96 -10.90
N ALA A 45 1.18 2.89 -11.19
CA ALA A 45 1.46 1.57 -10.64
C ALA A 45 2.82 1.01 -11.09
N LEU A 46 3.20 1.24 -12.35
CA LEU A 46 4.52 0.86 -12.88
C LEU A 46 5.65 1.65 -12.20
N LEU A 47 5.45 2.94 -11.92
CA LEU A 47 6.44 3.74 -11.19
C LEU A 47 6.64 3.23 -9.77
N VAL A 48 5.57 2.86 -9.07
CA VAL A 48 5.65 2.22 -7.74
C VAL A 48 6.39 0.89 -7.81
N LEU A 49 6.10 0.07 -8.83
CA LEU A 49 6.79 -1.19 -9.08
C LEU A 49 8.31 -0.98 -9.27
N LEU A 50 8.69 -0.07 -10.17
CA LEU A 50 10.09 0.26 -10.45
C LEU A 50 10.81 0.81 -9.21
N SER A 51 10.11 1.64 -8.42
CA SER A 51 10.62 2.16 -7.17
C SER A 51 10.89 1.03 -6.17
N ASN A 52 9.98 0.08 -6.00
CA ASN A 52 10.22 -1.07 -5.13
C ASN A 52 11.36 -1.97 -5.62
N MET A 53 11.47 -2.19 -6.93
CA MET A 53 12.53 -3.01 -7.52
C MET A 53 13.92 -2.35 -7.41
N ALA A 54 14.01 -1.02 -7.51
CA ALA A 54 15.27 -0.30 -7.38
C ALA A 54 15.80 -0.27 -5.93
N PHE A 55 14.93 -0.50 -4.93
CA PHE A 55 15.25 -0.40 -3.51
C PHE A 55 15.32 -1.75 -2.79
N LEU A 56 14.60 -2.77 -3.24
CA LEU A 56 14.72 -4.14 -2.72
C LEU A 56 15.77 -4.90 -3.54
N SER A 57 16.94 -5.12 -2.95
CA SER A 57 18.03 -5.91 -3.52
C SER A 57 17.62 -7.38 -3.71
N GLY A 58 17.00 -7.72 -4.84
CA GLY A 58 16.73 -9.12 -5.20
C GLY A 58 15.78 -9.30 -6.37
N PHE A 59 16.26 -9.94 -7.45
CA PHE A 59 15.46 -10.35 -8.61
C PHE A 59 14.33 -11.36 -8.29
N VAL A 60 14.32 -11.93 -7.08
CA VAL A 60 13.38 -12.98 -6.64
C VAL A 60 11.94 -12.48 -6.46
N PHE A 61 11.70 -11.16 -6.45
CA PHE A 61 10.39 -10.56 -6.13
C PHE A 61 9.60 -10.01 -7.34
N ILE A 62 10.00 -10.27 -8.59
CA ILE A 62 9.34 -9.69 -9.77
C ILE A 62 7.87 -10.13 -9.86
N GLY A 63 7.58 -11.41 -9.66
CA GLY A 63 6.21 -11.95 -9.76
C GLY A 63 5.27 -11.37 -8.70
N SER A 64 5.71 -11.31 -7.44
CA SER A 64 4.94 -10.71 -6.34
C SER A 64 4.76 -9.21 -6.51
N SER A 65 5.79 -8.51 -7.00
CA SER A 65 5.73 -7.06 -7.22
C SER A 65 4.77 -6.72 -8.36
N LEU A 66 4.79 -7.49 -9.46
CA LEU A 66 3.84 -7.35 -10.56
C LEU A 66 2.40 -7.62 -10.10
N PHE A 67 2.19 -8.67 -9.30
CA PHE A 67 0.88 -8.97 -8.72
C PHE A 67 0.37 -7.82 -7.84
N MET A 68 1.24 -7.21 -7.02
CA MET A 68 0.90 -6.06 -6.19
C MET A 68 0.54 -4.82 -7.03
N ALA A 69 1.30 -4.54 -8.09
CA ALA A 69 0.99 -3.44 -9.02
C ALA A 69 -0.37 -3.64 -9.71
N LEU A 70 -0.64 -4.86 -10.20
CA LEU A 70 -1.93 -5.20 -10.81
C LEU A 70 -3.08 -5.07 -9.81
N LYS A 71 -2.90 -5.60 -8.60
CA LYS A 71 -3.87 -5.47 -7.50
C LYS A 71 -4.16 -4.00 -7.20
N GLN A 72 -3.13 -3.14 -7.17
CA GLN A 72 -3.29 -1.71 -6.91
C GLN A 72 -4.11 -1.01 -8.00
N VAL A 73 -3.83 -1.31 -9.28
CA VAL A 73 -4.63 -0.80 -10.41
C VAL A 73 -6.09 -1.22 -10.28
N LEU A 74 -6.35 -2.50 -10.01
CA LEU A 74 -7.71 -3.02 -9.86
C LEU A 74 -8.46 -2.36 -8.69
N ILE A 75 -7.81 -2.25 -7.52
CA ILE A 75 -8.40 -1.59 -6.35
C ILE A 75 -8.72 -0.12 -6.65
N MET A 76 -7.84 0.59 -7.35
CA MET A 76 -8.07 1.99 -7.71
C MET A 76 -9.29 2.13 -8.64
N ILE A 77 -9.36 1.30 -9.69
CA ILE A 77 -10.50 1.29 -10.61
C ILE A 77 -11.80 0.97 -9.86
N ILE A 78 -11.82 -0.11 -9.07
CA ILE A 78 -12.98 -0.52 -8.28
C ILE A 78 -13.39 0.58 -7.30
N GLY A 79 -12.42 1.19 -6.60
CA GLY A 79 -12.66 2.26 -5.64
C GLY A 79 -13.29 3.49 -6.29
N ILE A 80 -12.84 3.89 -7.48
CA ILE A 80 -13.43 4.97 -8.25
C ILE A 80 -14.89 4.66 -8.63
N TYR A 81 -15.16 3.46 -9.13
CA TYR A 81 -16.53 3.06 -9.49
C TYR A 81 -17.45 2.96 -8.27
N LEU A 82 -16.97 2.38 -7.17
CA LEU A 82 -17.72 2.32 -5.91
C LEU A 82 -18.04 3.71 -5.36
N THR A 83 -17.07 4.63 -5.41
CA THR A 83 -17.29 6.04 -5.02
C THR A 83 -18.39 6.67 -5.85
N SER A 84 -18.34 6.45 -7.17
CA SER A 84 -19.36 6.96 -8.10
C SER A 84 -20.74 6.34 -7.85
N LEU A 85 -20.80 5.04 -7.54
CA LEU A 85 -22.03 4.34 -7.19
C LEU A 85 -22.66 4.90 -5.92
N ILE A 86 -21.87 5.14 -4.87
CA ILE A 86 -22.36 5.75 -3.63
C ILE A 86 -22.87 7.17 -3.90
N ALA A 87 -22.10 7.97 -4.64
CA ALA A 87 -22.49 9.33 -5.01
C ALA A 87 -23.85 9.36 -5.73
N GLN A 88 -24.08 8.46 -6.69
CA GLN A 88 -25.34 8.38 -7.42
C GLN A 88 -26.48 7.75 -6.62
N LYS A 89 -26.25 6.59 -5.99
CA LYS A 89 -27.33 5.78 -5.40
C LYS A 89 -27.74 6.25 -4.03
N VAL A 90 -26.78 6.68 -3.19
CA VAL A 90 -27.05 7.12 -1.83
C VAL A 90 -27.35 8.62 -1.80
N PHE A 91 -26.56 9.42 -2.51
CA PHE A 91 -26.65 10.89 -2.46
C PHE A 91 -27.32 11.53 -3.69
N LYS A 92 -27.83 10.72 -4.64
CA LYS A 92 -28.57 11.18 -5.83
C LYS A 92 -27.77 12.12 -6.74
N GLY A 93 -26.47 11.87 -6.89
CA GLY A 93 -25.60 12.58 -7.82
C GLY A 93 -26.01 12.36 -9.28
N HIS A 94 -25.82 13.38 -10.13
CA HIS A 94 -26.28 13.41 -11.52
C HIS A 94 -25.19 13.09 -12.57
N GLY A 95 -23.93 13.00 -12.14
CA GLY A 95 -22.81 12.64 -13.02
C GLY A 95 -22.82 11.17 -13.42
N THR A 96 -22.23 10.82 -14.56
CA THR A 96 -22.10 9.43 -15.03
C THR A 96 -20.89 8.73 -14.43
N HIS A 97 -20.92 7.40 -14.34
CA HIS A 97 -19.77 6.61 -13.84
C HIS A 97 -18.52 6.82 -14.69
N ASP A 98 -18.66 6.78 -16.02
CA ASP A 98 -17.53 6.98 -16.93
C ASP A 98 -16.96 8.40 -16.85
N GLY A 99 -17.83 9.40 -16.71
CA GLY A 99 -17.41 10.80 -16.56
C GLY A 99 -16.64 11.01 -15.27
N PHE A 100 -17.12 10.43 -14.16
CA PHE A 100 -16.41 10.43 -12.89
C PHE A 100 -15.09 9.68 -12.98
N PHE A 101 -15.09 8.49 -13.59
CA PHE A 101 -13.90 7.68 -13.77
C PHE A 101 -12.80 8.43 -14.51
N ARG A 102 -13.11 9.12 -15.62
CA ARG A 102 -12.12 9.90 -16.37
C ARG A 102 -11.44 10.94 -15.49
N VAL A 103 -12.22 11.73 -14.77
CA VAL A 103 -11.68 12.82 -13.95
C VAL A 103 -10.88 12.28 -12.77
N ALA A 104 -11.41 11.27 -12.08
CA ALA A 104 -10.72 10.62 -10.97
C ALA A 104 -9.43 9.91 -11.42
N ALA A 105 -9.43 9.28 -12.60
CA ALA A 105 -8.26 8.65 -13.19
C ALA A 105 -7.16 9.67 -13.53
N TYR A 106 -7.52 10.86 -14.04
CA TYR A 106 -6.53 11.94 -14.21
C TYR A 106 -6.04 12.48 -12.87
N GLY A 107 -6.91 12.60 -11.87
CA GLY A 107 -6.53 12.98 -10.50
C GLY A 107 -5.58 11.98 -9.82
N SER A 108 -5.57 10.71 -10.27
CA SER A 108 -4.65 9.68 -9.77
C SER A 108 -3.17 9.95 -10.06
N ILE A 109 -2.84 10.97 -10.87
CA ILE A 109 -1.46 11.43 -11.04
C ILE A 109 -0.80 11.82 -9.71
N LEU A 110 -1.57 12.20 -8.67
CA LEU A 110 -1.04 12.39 -7.32
C LEU A 110 -0.36 11.12 -6.77
N ALA A 111 -0.84 9.94 -7.13
CA ALA A 111 -0.23 8.67 -6.69
C ALA A 111 1.20 8.50 -7.23
N TRP A 112 1.57 9.21 -8.30
CA TRP A 112 2.94 9.19 -8.82
C TRP A 112 3.93 9.83 -7.83
N LEU A 113 3.47 10.78 -7.00
CA LEU A 113 4.28 11.35 -5.93
C LEU A 113 4.65 10.29 -4.89
N GLY A 114 3.78 9.29 -4.68
CA GLY A 114 4.10 8.13 -3.86
C GLY A 114 5.23 7.28 -4.43
N ALA A 115 5.37 7.20 -5.76
CA ALA A 115 6.50 6.47 -6.36
C ALA A 115 7.85 7.19 -6.17
N LEU A 116 7.83 8.52 -6.01
CA LEU A 116 9.02 9.32 -5.70
C LEU A 116 9.44 9.19 -4.23
N GLN A 117 8.60 8.64 -3.36
CA GLN A 117 8.81 8.57 -1.93
C GLN A 117 10.13 7.85 -1.54
N PRO A 118 10.49 6.69 -2.09
CA PRO A 118 11.79 6.05 -1.79
C PRO A 118 12.99 6.87 -2.30
N PHE A 119 12.85 7.54 -3.44
CA PHE A 119 13.89 8.40 -3.99
C PHE A 119 14.13 9.65 -3.13
N LEU A 120 13.06 10.30 -2.67
CA LEU A 120 13.11 11.40 -1.72
C LEU A 120 13.74 10.95 -0.40
N MET A 121 13.41 9.76 0.09
CA MET A 121 14.01 9.19 1.31
C MET A 121 15.53 9.02 1.17
N ARG A 122 16.03 8.62 -0.01
CA ARG A 122 17.46 8.46 -0.27
C ARG A 122 18.21 9.79 -0.37
N ILE A 123 17.61 10.80 -1.00
CA ILE A 123 18.23 12.13 -1.16
C ILE A 123 18.23 12.92 0.15
N PHE A 124 17.11 12.93 0.86
CA PHE A 124 16.91 13.75 2.06
C PHE A 124 17.23 13.00 3.35
N GLY A 125 18.01 11.90 3.28
CA GLY A 125 18.53 11.09 4.38
C GLY A 125 17.97 11.32 5.79
N ILE A 126 17.29 10.32 6.34
CA ILE A 126 17.00 10.15 7.79
C ILE A 126 16.25 11.32 8.49
N PHE A 127 15.73 12.32 7.78
CA PHE A 127 14.76 13.25 8.40
C PHE A 127 13.37 12.59 8.50
N GLY A 128 13.25 11.59 9.39
CA GLY A 128 12.08 10.72 9.57
C GLY A 128 10.75 11.45 9.85
N GLY A 129 10.79 12.71 10.27
CA GLY A 129 9.59 13.54 10.45
C GLY A 129 9.07 14.22 9.18
N ALA A 130 9.95 14.70 8.29
CA ALA A 130 9.55 15.40 7.07
C ALA A 130 8.84 14.48 6.07
N PHE A 131 9.18 13.19 6.12
CA PHE A 131 8.56 12.14 5.31
C PHE A 131 7.09 11.86 5.69
N GLY A 132 6.82 11.80 6.99
CA GLY A 132 5.45 11.65 7.50
C GLY A 132 4.59 12.84 7.11
N LEU A 133 5.13 14.06 7.21
CA LEU A 133 4.44 15.29 6.81
C LEU A 133 4.14 15.32 5.30
N PHE A 134 5.09 14.95 4.43
CA PHE A 134 4.84 14.90 2.99
C PHE A 134 3.73 13.91 2.64
N SER A 135 3.79 12.70 3.20
CA SER A 135 2.77 11.67 2.97
C SER A 135 1.40 12.11 3.47
N LEU A 136 1.35 12.79 4.62
CA LEU A 136 0.12 13.37 5.17
C LEU A 136 -0.43 14.48 4.26
N ILE A 137 0.42 15.38 3.76
CA ILE A 137 0.01 16.45 2.83
C ILE A 137 -0.57 15.86 1.55
N VAL A 138 0.11 14.88 0.94
CA VAL A 138 -0.38 14.20 -0.27
C VAL A 138 -1.71 13.47 -0.01
N GLY A 139 -1.84 12.82 1.14
CA GLY A 139 -3.08 12.16 1.56
C GLY A 139 -4.23 13.14 1.72
N ILE A 140 -4.03 14.24 2.45
CA ILE A 140 -5.02 15.30 2.62
C ILE A 140 -5.38 15.92 1.26
N TRP A 141 -4.39 16.20 0.41
CA TRP A 141 -4.62 16.76 -0.91
C TRP A 141 -5.46 15.83 -1.80
N SER A 142 -5.21 14.51 -1.71
CA SER A 142 -5.98 13.49 -2.43
C SER A 142 -7.43 13.44 -1.95
N LEU A 143 -7.68 13.59 -0.65
CA LEU A 143 -9.03 13.67 -0.10
C LEU A 143 -9.76 14.92 -0.57
N ILE A 144 -9.11 16.09 -0.52
CA ILE A 144 -9.68 17.35 -1.02
C ILE A 144 -9.99 17.23 -2.51
N LEU A 145 -9.08 16.64 -3.30
CA LEU A 145 -9.28 16.43 -4.72
C LEU A 145 -10.48 15.53 -4.99
N MET A 146 -10.59 14.40 -4.30
CA MET A 146 -11.74 13.51 -4.46
C MET A 146 -13.05 14.21 -4.09
N TYR A 147 -13.07 14.99 -3.01
CA TYR A 147 -14.22 15.82 -2.63
C TYR A 147 -14.64 16.78 -3.76
N VAL A 148 -13.68 17.52 -4.33
CA VAL A 148 -13.94 18.46 -5.43
C VAL A 148 -14.46 17.70 -6.66
N ILE A 149 -13.83 16.60 -7.05
CA ILE A 149 -14.26 15.79 -8.21
C ILE A 149 -15.69 15.28 -8.02
N ILE A 150 -16.03 14.75 -6.84
CA ILE A 150 -17.40 14.30 -6.53
C ILE A 150 -18.38 15.47 -6.65
N LYS A 151 -18.08 16.61 -6.03
CA LYS A 151 -18.93 17.79 -6.06
C LYS A 151 -19.15 18.29 -7.49
N THR A 152 -18.08 18.42 -8.27
CA THR A 152 -18.11 18.97 -9.64
C THR A 152 -18.77 17.99 -10.62
N VAL A 153 -18.32 16.73 -10.67
CA VAL A 153 -18.77 15.78 -11.69
C VAL A 153 -20.14 15.20 -11.36
N HIS A 154 -20.40 14.85 -10.09
CA HIS A 154 -21.72 14.37 -9.68
C HIS A 154 -22.72 15.48 -9.34
N LYS A 155 -22.30 16.75 -9.38
CA LYS A 155 -23.14 17.92 -9.06
C LYS A 155 -23.83 17.79 -7.70
N LEU A 156 -23.10 17.24 -6.73
CA LEU A 156 -23.60 17.03 -5.38
C LEU A 156 -23.45 18.31 -4.55
N ALA A 157 -24.38 18.54 -3.63
CA ALA A 157 -24.18 19.51 -2.56
C ALA A 157 -23.01 19.08 -1.66
N SER A 158 -22.36 20.03 -0.99
CA SER A 158 -21.18 19.78 -0.15
C SER A 158 -21.41 18.65 0.87
N GLY A 159 -22.60 18.60 1.50
CA GLY A 159 -22.94 17.53 2.46
C GLY A 159 -23.00 16.13 1.82
N GLY A 160 -23.50 16.00 0.59
CA GLY A 160 -23.54 14.72 -0.12
C GLY A 160 -22.16 14.26 -0.59
N ALA A 161 -21.30 15.21 -1.00
CA ALA A 161 -19.91 14.91 -1.34
C ALA A 161 -19.11 14.44 -0.11
N LEU A 162 -19.23 15.13 1.03
CA LEU A 162 -18.63 14.70 2.30
C LEU A 162 -19.16 13.34 2.75
N GLY A 163 -20.47 13.12 2.68
CA GLY A 163 -21.09 11.84 3.00
C GLY A 163 -20.59 10.69 2.13
N THR A 164 -20.41 10.93 0.83
CA THR A 164 -19.83 9.94 -0.10
C THR A 164 -18.41 9.55 0.33
N MET A 165 -17.57 10.54 0.67
CA MET A 165 -16.22 10.26 1.15
C MET A 165 -16.23 9.49 2.47
N ALA A 166 -17.06 9.89 3.42
CA ALA A 166 -17.15 9.23 4.73
C ALA A 166 -17.51 7.74 4.59
N ILE A 167 -18.48 7.41 3.74
CA ILE A 167 -18.84 6.02 3.45
C ILE A 167 -17.67 5.28 2.79
N MET A 168 -16.99 5.87 1.80
CA MET A 168 -15.84 5.23 1.14
C MET A 168 -14.66 5.01 2.09
N ILE A 169 -14.39 5.95 3.00
CA ILE A 169 -13.38 5.79 4.06
C ILE A 169 -13.77 4.63 4.97
N GLY A 170 -15.03 4.57 5.43
CA GLY A 170 -15.54 3.45 6.23
C GLY A 170 -15.40 2.09 5.54
N ILE A 171 -15.78 2.01 4.26
CA ILE A 171 -15.60 0.80 3.44
C ILE A 171 -14.12 0.43 3.35
N SER A 172 -13.24 1.42 3.12
CA SER A 172 -11.80 1.18 3.01
C SER A 172 -11.21 0.66 4.33
N ILE A 173 -11.67 1.16 5.47
CA ILE A 173 -11.28 0.66 6.80
C ILE A 173 -11.75 -0.78 6.99
N ILE A 174 -13.01 -1.09 6.67
CA ILE A 174 -13.55 -2.45 6.79
C ILE A 174 -12.78 -3.42 5.88
N ILE A 175 -12.55 -3.06 4.62
CA ILE A 175 -11.74 -3.87 3.69
C ILE A 175 -10.31 -4.02 4.23
N GLY A 176 -9.71 -2.95 4.73
CA GLY A 176 -8.38 -2.98 5.34
C GLY A 176 -8.31 -3.94 6.53
N MET A 177 -9.32 -3.91 7.40
CA MET A 177 -9.46 -4.87 8.50
C MET A 177 -9.62 -6.29 7.97
N LEU A 178 -10.57 -6.56 7.07
CA LEU A 178 -10.82 -7.91 6.53
C LEU A 178 -9.58 -8.49 5.81
N LEU A 179 -8.87 -7.66 5.05
CA LEU A 179 -7.66 -8.07 4.34
C LEU A 179 -6.44 -8.18 5.27
N GLY A 180 -6.38 -7.37 6.34
CA GLY A 180 -5.33 -7.41 7.36
C GLY A 180 -5.50 -8.59 8.32
N TYR A 181 -6.72 -8.90 8.75
CA TYR A 181 -7.04 -10.09 9.54
C TYR A 181 -6.90 -11.38 8.73
N GLY A 182 -7.05 -11.33 7.40
CA GLY A 182 -6.76 -12.46 6.51
C GLY A 182 -5.26 -12.72 6.24
N LYS A 183 -4.38 -11.79 6.62
CA LYS A 183 -2.91 -11.91 6.52
C LYS A 183 -2.24 -11.31 7.77
N GLY A 184 -2.35 -12.02 8.90
CA GLY A 184 -1.47 -11.80 10.06
C GLY A 184 -1.77 -10.56 10.89
N GLY A 185 -3.04 -10.31 11.21
CA GLY A 185 -3.41 -9.35 12.25
C GLY A 185 -2.87 -9.81 13.61
N TYR A 186 -1.80 -9.17 14.09
CA TYR A 186 -1.34 -9.17 15.48
C TYR A 186 -1.21 -10.54 16.19
N GLY A 187 -0.84 -11.58 15.44
CA GLY A 187 -0.11 -12.69 16.03
C GLY A 187 1.35 -12.32 15.95
N TYR A 188 2.06 -12.29 17.07
CA TYR A 188 3.48 -12.65 17.10
C TYR A 188 3.56 -13.98 16.33
N MET A 189 3.81 -13.90 15.03
CA MET A 189 3.95 -15.10 14.22
C MET A 189 5.17 -15.78 14.79
N ASN A 190 5.01 -17.03 15.24
CA ASN A 190 6.11 -17.96 15.35
C ASN A 190 6.91 -17.86 14.04
N LYS A 191 7.99 -17.10 14.06
CA LYS A 191 8.89 -17.00 12.91
C LYS A 191 9.85 -18.15 13.10
N SER A 192 9.62 -19.23 12.36
CA SER A 192 10.64 -20.25 12.15
C SER A 192 11.63 -19.73 11.12
N TYR A 193 12.91 -19.76 11.47
CA TYR A 193 14.01 -19.51 10.57
C TYR A 193 14.83 -20.79 10.43
N ASP A 194 14.94 -21.30 9.22
CA ASP A 194 15.68 -22.52 8.93
C ASP A 194 17.08 -22.15 8.42
N PHE A 195 18.11 -22.78 8.99
CA PHE A 195 19.50 -22.58 8.62
C PHE A 195 20.18 -23.93 8.37
N ALA A 196 20.88 -24.06 7.25
CA ALA A 196 21.66 -25.26 6.95
C ALA A 196 22.93 -25.30 7.81
N THR A 197 23.15 -26.42 8.50
CA THR A 197 24.38 -26.74 9.23
C THR A 197 25.07 -27.95 8.60
N PRO A 198 26.34 -28.25 8.93
CA PRO A 198 27.02 -29.46 8.48
C PRO A 198 26.34 -30.78 8.89
N PHE A 199 25.43 -30.74 9.87
CA PHE A 199 24.78 -31.91 10.47
C PHE A 199 23.26 -31.98 10.17
N GLY A 200 22.69 -30.98 9.49
CA GLY A 200 21.26 -30.93 9.16
C GLY A 200 20.68 -29.51 9.17
N GLU A 201 19.37 -29.38 9.03
CA GLU A 201 18.65 -28.10 9.16
C GLU A 201 18.42 -27.77 10.64
N ALA A 202 18.95 -26.63 11.08
CA ALA A 202 18.62 -26.04 12.36
C ALA A 202 17.40 -25.12 12.21
N THR A 203 16.48 -25.15 13.16
CA THR A 203 15.29 -24.28 13.16
C THR A 203 15.35 -23.33 14.35
N VAL A 204 14.99 -22.07 14.14
CA VAL A 204 14.83 -21.07 15.21
C VAL A 204 13.39 -20.59 15.18
N ASP A 205 12.62 -20.98 16.18
CA ASP A 205 11.24 -20.57 16.42
C ASP A 205 11.21 -19.40 17.41
N VAL A 206 10.88 -18.20 16.93
CA VAL A 206 10.65 -17.04 17.82
C VAL A 206 9.25 -17.14 18.41
N LEU A 207 9.13 -17.36 19.72
CA LEU A 207 7.86 -17.64 20.39
C LEU A 207 7.13 -16.33 20.80
N ASP A 208 7.85 -15.34 21.31
CA ASP A 208 7.37 -13.97 21.57
C ASP A 208 8.51 -12.91 21.53
N GLU A 209 8.31 -11.70 22.08
CA GLU A 209 9.33 -10.63 22.06
C GLU A 209 10.60 -10.98 22.87
N ASP A 210 10.48 -11.82 23.90
CA ASP A 210 11.56 -12.13 24.84
C ASP A 210 11.91 -13.62 24.88
N SER A 211 11.25 -14.45 24.06
CA SER A 211 11.48 -15.90 24.01
C SER A 211 11.68 -16.45 22.60
N PHE A 212 12.59 -17.41 22.50
CA PHE A 212 12.84 -18.19 21.29
C PHE A 212 13.27 -19.61 21.64
N GLU A 213 13.05 -20.52 20.71
CA GLU A 213 13.51 -21.90 20.76
C GLU A 213 14.32 -22.21 19.51
N MET A 214 15.51 -22.80 19.67
CA MET A 214 16.39 -23.17 18.59
C MET A 214 16.71 -24.66 18.68
N ASN A 215 16.36 -25.39 17.63
CA ASN A 215 16.69 -26.80 17.47
C ASN A 215 17.93 -26.94 16.60
N ILE A 216 18.98 -27.57 17.13
CA ILE A 216 20.29 -27.69 16.49
C ILE A 216 20.60 -29.17 16.27
N PRO A 217 20.69 -29.65 15.02
CA PRO A 217 21.17 -31.00 14.76
C PRO A 217 22.68 -31.09 15.03
N GLY A 218 23.09 -32.14 15.74
CA GLY A 218 24.48 -32.51 15.99
C GLY A 218 24.75 -33.96 15.56
N GLU A 219 26.02 -34.35 15.62
CA GLU A 219 26.49 -35.69 15.22
C GLU A 219 25.79 -36.82 16.01
N ASP A 220 25.48 -36.57 17.28
CA ASP A 220 24.90 -37.54 18.21
C ASP A 220 23.38 -37.34 18.49
N GLY A 221 22.72 -36.39 17.82
CA GLY A 221 21.28 -36.12 17.99
C GLY A 221 20.91 -34.64 17.96
N MET A 222 19.67 -34.32 18.36
CA MET A 222 19.15 -32.95 18.39
C MET A 222 19.44 -32.29 19.75
N GLY A 223 20.13 -31.14 19.72
CA GLY A 223 20.18 -30.22 20.85
C GLY A 223 19.11 -29.14 20.75
N ASN A 224 18.75 -28.53 21.88
CA ASN A 224 17.76 -27.46 21.95
C ASN A 224 18.27 -26.29 22.80
N VAL A 225 18.07 -25.06 22.34
CA VAL A 225 18.31 -23.84 23.12
C VAL A 225 17.00 -23.08 23.23
N ARG A 226 16.51 -22.89 24.46
CA ARG A 226 15.29 -22.13 24.74
C ARG A 226 15.60 -20.94 25.61
N MET A 227 15.15 -19.75 25.20
CA MET A 227 15.18 -18.55 26.02
C MET A 227 13.75 -18.18 26.41
N GLU A 228 13.51 -17.93 27.69
CA GLU A 228 12.20 -17.55 28.23
C GLU A 228 12.42 -16.74 29.52
N ASP A 229 11.75 -15.60 29.65
CA ASP A 229 11.79 -14.73 30.84
C ASP A 229 13.21 -14.42 31.35
N GLY A 230 14.12 -14.07 30.43
CA GLY A 230 15.52 -13.75 30.76
C GLY A 230 16.39 -14.95 31.17
N THR A 231 15.88 -16.18 31.04
CA THR A 231 16.61 -17.41 31.31
C THR A 231 16.85 -18.19 30.02
N MET A 232 18.10 -18.56 29.77
CA MET A 232 18.49 -19.42 28.65
C MET A 232 18.75 -20.84 29.14
N THR A 233 18.08 -21.81 28.54
CA THR A 233 18.24 -23.24 28.81
C THR A 233 18.81 -23.92 27.56
N ILE A 234 19.93 -24.63 27.72
CA ILE A 234 20.59 -25.38 26.67
C ILE A 234 20.48 -26.86 27.04
N THR A 235 19.84 -27.65 26.19
CA THR A 235 19.70 -29.10 26.33
C THR A 235 20.53 -29.80 25.26
N GLY A 236 21.50 -30.59 25.70
CA GLY A 236 22.35 -31.40 24.82
C GLY A 236 21.62 -32.63 24.25
N PRO A 237 22.17 -33.28 23.21
CA PRO A 237 21.61 -34.51 22.64
C PRO A 237 21.51 -35.69 23.62
N ASP A 238 22.34 -35.68 24.66
CA ASP A 238 22.39 -36.63 25.77
C ASP A 238 21.35 -36.33 26.88
N GLY A 239 20.60 -35.23 26.73
CA GLY A 239 19.63 -34.76 27.72
C GLY A 239 20.23 -33.95 28.86
N GLU A 240 21.55 -33.68 28.86
CA GLU A 240 22.14 -32.79 29.85
C GLU A 240 21.67 -31.36 29.64
N THR A 241 21.30 -30.69 30.72
CA THR A 241 20.72 -29.35 30.68
C THR A 241 21.60 -28.34 31.41
N MET A 242 21.89 -27.22 30.76
CA MET A 242 22.55 -26.06 31.36
C MET A 242 21.62 -24.86 31.33
N THR A 243 21.49 -24.16 32.47
CA THR A 243 20.65 -22.98 32.60
C THR A 243 21.50 -21.75 32.95
N ILE A 244 21.27 -20.65 32.24
CA ILE A 244 21.97 -19.38 32.40
C ILE A 244 20.91 -18.28 32.59
N THR A 245 20.96 -17.57 33.72
CA THR A 245 20.12 -16.39 33.96
C THR A 245 20.83 -15.14 33.47
N ILE A 246 20.20 -14.39 32.57
CA ILE A 246 20.73 -13.12 32.04
C ILE A 246 20.23 -11.99 32.95
N PRO A 247 21.12 -11.24 33.62
CA PRO A 247 20.70 -10.14 34.47
C PRO A 247 20.07 -9.02 33.63
N GLU A 248 18.91 -8.51 34.07
CA GLU A 248 18.27 -7.33 33.49
C GLU A 248 19.24 -6.12 33.49
N ARG A 249 19.27 -5.38 32.38
CA ARG A 249 20.11 -4.17 32.22
C ARG A 249 19.33 -2.90 32.49
#